data_AF-A0A661VAS2-F1
#
_entry.id   AF-A0A661VAS2-F1
#
_cell.length_a   1.000
_cell.length_b   1.000
_cell.length_c   1.000
_cell.angle_alpha   90.00
_cell.angle_beta   90.00
_cell.angle_gamma   90.00
#
_symmetry.space_group_name_H-M   'P 1'
#
loop_
_entity.id
_entity.type
_entity.pdbx_description
1 polymer ?
#
loop_
_entity_poly.entity_id
_entity_poly.type
_entity_poly.pdbx_seq_one_letter_code
_entity_poly.pdbx_strand_id
1 'polypeptide(L)'
;MVHHDIRQRLEEREEALSPYAVRSRLSRGRLKPEEPCPMRTAFQRDRDRIIHCKAFRRLKHKTQVFIAPLGDHYVTRLTHTLEVSQIARSIARALNLNEDLAEAISLGHDLGHTPFGHVGEEVLNSLYREGFRHNEQSLRVVDLLEKDGRGLNLTWEVRDGILNHAKTGADILGENWGRAGTLEGEVCKIADIIAYINHDIGDAVRAGIILEDDLPAEAVAVLGRSHSERINTLVSDVIDFSWAATGEAGGERPAIGMSPRVLEAANILRRFLFEKVYTVARDEAEHAREVVRLLYHHLIEHGEKLPEEYSRRDDSVERKVVDYIAGMTDNYALRMAEEVTRGSEHERYR
;
A
#
# COMPACT_ATOMS: atom_id res chain seq x y z
N MET A 1 6.61 -16.42 33.98
CA MET A 1 5.29 -17.09 33.99
C MET A 1 4.57 -16.63 32.73
N VAL A 2 4.39 -17.49 31.73
CA VAL A 2 3.65 -17.12 30.51
C VAL A 2 2.18 -17.46 30.79
N HIS A 3 1.31 -16.47 30.77
CA HIS A 3 -0.13 -16.72 30.85
C HIS A 3 -0.58 -17.34 29.52
N HIS A 4 -0.66 -18.67 29.47
CA HIS A 4 -0.97 -19.45 28.27
C HIS A 4 -2.37 -19.22 27.69
N ASP A 5 -3.22 -18.48 28.40
CA ASP A 5 -4.62 -18.21 28.07
C ASP A 5 -4.85 -16.81 27.43
N ILE A 6 -3.81 -15.98 27.29
CA ILE A 6 -3.99 -14.62 26.76
C ILE A 6 -4.54 -14.65 25.34
N ARG A 7 -3.96 -15.46 24.43
CA ARG A 7 -4.45 -15.57 23.05
C ARG A 7 -5.91 -16.03 23.03
N GLN A 8 -6.25 -17.10 23.76
CA GLN A 8 -7.60 -17.67 23.77
C GLN A 8 -8.63 -16.64 24.24
N ARG A 9 -8.35 -15.90 25.32
CA ARG A 9 -9.20 -14.80 25.78
C ARG A 9 -9.35 -13.67 24.75
N LEU A 10 -8.32 -13.38 23.95
CA LEU A 10 -8.42 -12.39 22.87
C LEU A 10 -9.30 -12.93 21.72
N GLU A 11 -9.11 -14.19 21.33
CA GLU A 11 -9.93 -14.89 20.33
C GLU A 11 -11.41 -14.98 20.77
N GLU A 12 -11.69 -15.20 22.05
CA GLU A 12 -13.05 -15.21 22.60
C GLU A 12 -13.73 -13.83 22.52
N ARG A 13 -12.98 -12.74 22.68
CA ARG A 13 -13.52 -11.39 22.51
C ARG A 13 -13.95 -11.12 21.07
N GLU A 14 -13.30 -11.76 20.09
CA GLU A 14 -13.69 -11.63 18.67
C GLU A 14 -15.06 -12.25 18.37
N GLU A 15 -15.64 -13.06 19.27
CA GLU A 15 -17.01 -13.59 19.12
C GLU A 15 -18.08 -12.50 19.24
N ALA A 16 -17.76 -11.36 19.85
CA ALA A 16 -18.64 -10.21 19.92
C ALA A 16 -18.56 -9.29 18.68
N LEU A 17 -17.63 -9.58 17.75
CA LEU A 17 -17.56 -8.87 16.47
C LEU A 17 -18.77 -9.19 15.59
N SER A 18 -18.95 -8.37 14.55
CA SER A 18 -19.96 -8.58 13.51
C SER A 18 -19.97 -10.04 13.01
N PRO A 19 -21.15 -10.59 12.67
CA PRO A 19 -21.26 -11.89 12.03
C PRO A 19 -20.42 -11.99 10.75
N TYR A 20 -20.15 -10.88 10.08
CA TYR A 20 -19.37 -10.80 8.85
C TYR A 20 -17.87 -10.53 9.08
N ALA A 21 -17.46 -10.17 10.30
CA ALA A 21 -16.05 -9.94 10.65
C ALA A 21 -15.25 -11.24 10.57
N VAL A 22 -13.97 -11.14 10.24
CA VAL A 22 -13.09 -12.31 10.26
C VAL A 22 -12.59 -12.54 11.68
N ARG A 23 -12.67 -13.79 12.14
CA ARG A 23 -12.15 -14.21 13.44
C ARG A 23 -10.78 -14.82 13.23
N SER A 24 -9.81 -14.40 14.04
CA SER A 24 -8.45 -14.92 13.96
C SER A 24 -8.37 -16.42 14.24
N ARG A 25 -9.25 -16.94 15.12
CA ARG A 25 -9.38 -18.39 15.41
C ARG A 25 -9.87 -19.22 14.22
N LEU A 26 -10.59 -18.59 13.28
CA LEU A 26 -11.14 -19.23 12.07
C LEU A 26 -10.32 -18.90 10.82
N SER A 27 -9.10 -18.38 10.99
CA SER A 27 -8.20 -18.10 9.87
C SER A 27 -7.98 -19.36 9.03
N ARG A 28 -7.89 -19.18 7.71
CA ARG A 28 -7.47 -20.22 6.76
C ARG A 28 -6.00 -20.63 6.95
N GLY A 29 -5.30 -19.96 7.84
CA GLY A 29 -3.95 -20.31 8.27
C GLY A 29 -2.87 -19.68 7.41
N ARG A 30 -1.67 -20.25 7.53
CA ARG A 30 -0.41 -19.78 6.92
C ARG A 30 0.06 -20.80 5.89
N LEU A 31 0.86 -20.37 4.92
CA LEU A 31 1.46 -21.29 3.93
C LEU A 31 2.34 -22.34 4.59
N LYS A 32 3.16 -21.94 5.57
CA LYS A 32 4.00 -22.85 6.36
C LYS A 32 3.34 -23.01 7.73
N PRO A 33 2.95 -24.23 8.13
CA PRO A 33 2.39 -24.48 9.46
C PRO A 33 3.32 -23.98 10.56
N GLU A 34 2.73 -23.42 11.60
CA GLU A 34 3.46 -22.79 12.68
C GLU A 34 2.64 -22.85 13.97
N GLU A 35 3.32 -23.10 15.09
CA GLU A 35 2.69 -23.09 16.40
C GLU A 35 2.05 -21.73 16.71
N PRO A 36 0.78 -21.71 17.13
CA PRO A 36 0.09 -20.50 17.56
C PRO A 36 0.82 -19.78 18.72
N CYS A 37 0.90 -18.45 18.66
CA CYS A 37 1.53 -17.67 19.72
C CYS A 37 0.69 -17.75 21.03
N PRO A 38 1.29 -17.93 22.22
CA PRO A 38 0.51 -18.00 23.46
C PRO A 38 -0.16 -16.66 23.85
N MET A 39 0.31 -15.53 23.32
CA MET A 39 -0.10 -14.18 23.75
C MET A 39 -0.81 -13.34 22.70
N ARG A 40 -0.60 -13.60 21.41
CA ARG A 40 -1.07 -12.76 20.31
C ARG A 40 -1.97 -13.57 19.38
N THR A 41 -3.03 -12.94 18.89
CA THR A 41 -3.87 -13.52 17.83
C THR A 41 -3.07 -13.67 16.53
N ALA A 42 -3.61 -14.41 15.56
CA ALA A 42 -2.96 -14.62 14.28
C ALA A 42 -2.67 -13.29 13.54
N PHE A 43 -3.62 -12.34 13.57
CA PHE A 43 -3.50 -11.05 12.89
C PHE A 43 -2.58 -10.06 13.62
N GLN A 44 -2.58 -10.05 14.95
CA GLN A 44 -1.59 -9.28 15.73
C GLN A 44 -0.16 -9.71 15.41
N ARG A 45 0.05 -11.02 15.27
CA ARG A 45 1.36 -11.56 14.89
C ARG A 45 1.79 -11.12 13.49
N ASP A 46 0.84 -11.00 12.57
CA ASP A 46 1.10 -10.55 11.19
C ASP A 46 1.46 -9.08 11.14
N ARG A 47 0.68 -8.24 11.82
CA ARG A 47 0.99 -6.83 12.02
C ARG A 47 2.42 -6.64 12.52
N ASP A 48 2.77 -7.35 13.59
CA ASP A 48 4.10 -7.22 14.21
C ASP A 48 5.22 -7.69 13.25
N ARG A 49 4.96 -8.73 12.44
CA ARG A 49 5.91 -9.19 11.42
C ARG A 49 6.15 -8.14 10.34
N ILE A 50 5.07 -7.49 9.88
CA ILE A 50 5.13 -6.44 8.86
C ILE A 50 5.92 -5.24 9.37
N ILE A 51 5.57 -4.71 10.56
CA ILE A 51 6.25 -3.52 11.13
C ILE A 51 7.77 -3.72 11.27
N HIS A 52 8.21 -4.95 11.55
CA HIS A 52 9.63 -5.26 11.77
C HIS A 52 10.41 -5.69 10.52
N CYS A 53 9.77 -5.81 9.35
CA CYS A 53 10.43 -6.25 8.12
C CYS A 53 11.34 -5.15 7.53
N LYS A 54 12.26 -5.52 6.63
CA LYS A 54 13.17 -4.52 6.01
C LYS A 54 12.37 -3.60 5.08
N ALA A 55 11.45 -4.14 4.28
CA ALA A 55 10.62 -3.39 3.34
C ALA A 55 9.79 -2.29 4.02
N PHE A 56 9.16 -2.56 5.16
CA PHE A 56 8.39 -1.56 5.91
C PHE A 56 9.27 -0.39 6.37
N ARG A 57 10.48 -0.67 6.86
CA ARG A 57 11.45 0.39 7.23
C ARG A 57 11.84 1.26 6.03
N ARG A 58 11.92 0.66 4.83
CA ARG A 58 12.28 1.39 3.60
C ARG A 58 11.20 2.36 3.15
N LEU A 59 9.92 2.16 3.53
CA LEU A 59 8.84 3.10 3.21
C LEU A 59 9.10 4.52 3.70
N LYS A 60 9.89 4.70 4.78
CA LYS A 60 10.34 6.01 5.26
C LYS A 60 11.15 6.79 4.22
N HIS A 61 11.85 6.07 3.35
CA HIS A 61 12.78 6.62 2.36
C HIS A 61 12.28 6.43 0.93
N LYS A 62 10.97 6.28 0.77
CA LYS A 62 10.28 6.25 -0.52
C LYS A 62 9.26 7.38 -0.56
N THR A 63 9.30 8.11 -1.66
CA THR A 63 8.32 9.14 -1.99
C THR A 63 6.97 8.53 -2.37
N GLN A 64 5.91 9.26 -2.05
CA GLN A 64 4.54 8.89 -2.44
C GLN A 64 4.23 9.39 -3.85
N VAL A 65 4.17 10.72 -4.05
CA VAL A 65 3.84 11.36 -5.34
C VAL A 65 4.95 12.24 -5.90
N PHE A 66 5.58 13.07 -5.07
CA PHE A 66 6.61 14.01 -5.52
C PHE A 66 8.00 13.39 -5.41
N ILE A 67 8.79 13.45 -6.49
CA ILE A 67 10.14 12.88 -6.55
C ILE A 67 11.10 13.82 -5.83
N ALA A 68 11.65 13.35 -4.70
CA ALA A 68 12.68 14.02 -3.91
C ALA A 68 12.50 15.55 -3.76
N PRO A 69 11.31 16.03 -3.33
CA PRO A 69 11.12 17.46 -3.18
C PRO A 69 12.05 18.00 -2.06
N LEU A 70 12.63 19.17 -2.29
CA LEU A 70 13.60 19.84 -1.40
C LEU A 70 13.03 20.29 -0.03
N GLY A 71 11.85 19.80 0.38
CA GLY A 71 11.18 20.20 1.62
C GLY A 71 11.00 19.05 2.62
N ASP A 72 11.02 19.38 3.92
CA ASP A 72 11.01 18.39 5.02
C ASP A 72 9.62 17.79 5.33
N HIS A 73 8.56 18.30 4.69
CA HIS A 73 7.17 18.02 5.07
C HIS A 73 6.35 17.24 4.01
N TYR A 74 7.00 16.69 2.99
CA TYR A 74 6.32 15.88 1.98
C TYR A 74 6.02 14.47 2.49
N VAL A 75 4.92 13.91 2.02
CA VAL A 75 4.44 12.61 2.48
C VAL A 75 5.33 11.51 1.92
N THR A 76 5.88 10.72 2.84
CA THR A 76 6.55 9.46 2.53
C THR A 76 5.51 8.34 2.44
N ARG A 77 5.86 7.22 1.80
CA ARG A 77 4.99 6.03 1.81
C ARG A 77 4.67 5.55 3.22
N LEU A 78 5.60 5.73 4.17
CA LEU A 78 5.37 5.36 5.57
C LEU A 78 4.26 6.20 6.21
N THR A 79 4.30 7.53 6.03
CA THR A 79 3.26 8.43 6.58
C THR A 79 1.90 8.16 5.95
N HIS A 80 1.86 7.90 4.64
CA HIS A 80 0.65 7.45 3.95
C HIS A 80 0.12 6.13 4.55
N THR A 81 0.99 5.11 4.68
CA THR A 81 0.63 3.80 5.23
C THR A 81 0.05 3.91 6.65
N LEU A 82 0.59 4.81 7.48
CA LEU A 82 0.07 5.06 8.83
C LEU A 82 -1.30 5.73 8.81
N GLU A 83 -1.55 6.65 7.88
CA GLU A 83 -2.86 7.27 7.68
C GLU A 83 -3.91 6.26 7.21
N VAL A 84 -3.57 5.41 6.22
CA VAL A 84 -4.44 4.32 5.77
C VAL A 84 -4.80 3.39 6.92
N SER A 85 -3.81 3.00 7.73
CA SER A 85 -4.02 2.16 8.90
C SER A 85 -4.95 2.81 9.93
N GLN A 86 -4.79 4.11 10.19
CA GLN A 86 -5.65 4.86 11.12
C GLN A 86 -7.10 4.95 10.62
N ILE A 87 -7.31 5.24 9.33
CA ILE A 87 -8.63 5.31 8.72
C ILE A 87 -9.28 3.93 8.70
N ALA A 88 -8.57 2.90 8.25
CA ALA A 88 -9.07 1.53 8.16
C ALA A 88 -9.50 0.99 9.54
N ARG A 89 -8.71 1.25 10.59
CA ARG A 89 -9.08 0.87 11.96
C ARG A 89 -10.28 1.63 12.48
N SER A 90 -10.41 2.91 12.14
CA SER A 90 -11.56 3.73 12.56
C SER A 90 -12.86 3.20 11.94
N ILE A 91 -12.85 2.88 10.65
CA ILE A 91 -13.98 2.28 9.94
C ILE A 91 -14.26 0.86 10.47
N ALA A 92 -13.22 0.02 10.61
CA ALA A 92 -13.38 -1.35 11.10
C ALA A 92 -13.98 -1.37 12.51
N ARG A 93 -13.53 -0.50 13.41
CA ARG A 93 -14.08 -0.37 14.77
C ARG A 93 -15.54 0.04 14.75
N ALA A 94 -15.89 1.05 13.95
CA ALA A 94 -17.26 1.54 13.87
C ALA A 94 -18.23 0.48 13.31
N LEU A 95 -17.76 -0.33 12.35
CA LEU A 95 -18.54 -1.42 11.75
C LEU A 95 -18.45 -2.75 12.53
N ASN A 96 -17.81 -2.75 13.71
CA ASN A 96 -17.58 -3.93 14.53
C ASN A 96 -16.86 -5.08 13.78
N LEU A 97 -15.90 -4.74 12.92
CA LEU A 97 -15.04 -5.66 12.17
C LEU A 97 -13.69 -5.89 12.90
N ASN A 98 -12.86 -6.80 12.38
CA ASN A 98 -11.58 -7.11 13.02
C ASN A 98 -10.52 -6.01 12.77
N GLU A 99 -10.27 -5.18 13.79
CA GLU A 99 -9.29 -4.10 13.73
C GLU A 99 -7.85 -4.58 13.47
N ASP A 100 -7.43 -5.70 14.07
CA ASP A 100 -6.05 -6.20 13.92
C ASP A 100 -5.81 -6.72 12.48
N LEU A 101 -6.83 -7.28 11.83
CA LEU A 101 -6.77 -7.68 10.42
C LEU A 101 -6.69 -6.45 9.50
N ALA A 102 -7.56 -5.46 9.70
CA ALA A 102 -7.54 -4.23 8.92
C ALA A 102 -6.20 -3.48 9.07
N GLU A 103 -5.66 -3.42 10.29
CA GLU A 103 -4.35 -2.84 10.57
C GLU A 103 -3.23 -3.61 9.86
N ALA A 104 -3.20 -4.94 9.95
CA ALA A 104 -2.17 -5.75 9.31
C ALA A 104 -2.18 -5.62 7.78
N ILE A 105 -3.36 -5.65 7.15
CA ILE A 105 -3.50 -5.43 5.70
C ILE A 105 -3.00 -4.04 5.32
N SER A 106 -3.47 -3.00 6.02
CA SER A 106 -3.10 -1.61 5.75
C SER A 106 -1.59 -1.37 5.89
N LEU A 107 -0.91 -1.99 6.85
CA LEU A 107 0.53 -1.82 6.99
C LEU A 107 1.33 -2.60 5.92
N GLY A 108 0.74 -3.63 5.32
CA GLY A 108 1.38 -4.50 4.35
C GLY A 108 1.13 -4.14 2.89
N HIS A 109 0.11 -3.33 2.58
CA HIS A 109 -0.36 -3.11 1.22
C HIS A 109 0.72 -2.53 0.29
N ASP A 110 1.55 -1.64 0.85
CA ASP A 110 2.46 -0.78 0.09
C ASP A 110 3.93 -1.26 0.09
N LEU A 111 4.22 -2.44 0.64
CA LEU A 111 5.59 -2.95 0.82
C LEU A 111 6.36 -3.16 -0.49
N GLY A 112 5.66 -3.40 -1.60
CA GLY A 112 6.20 -3.73 -2.91
C GLY A 112 6.41 -2.55 -3.83
N HIS A 113 6.07 -1.33 -3.43
CA HIS A 113 6.26 -0.17 -4.28
C HIS A 113 7.73 0.04 -4.62
N THR A 114 7.99 0.44 -5.86
CA THR A 114 9.30 0.79 -6.39
C THR A 114 9.83 2.11 -5.79
N PRO A 115 11.13 2.38 -5.92
CA PRO A 115 11.62 3.75 -5.76
C PRO A 115 10.92 4.68 -6.75
N PHE A 116 10.71 5.93 -6.36
CA PHE A 116 10.01 6.97 -7.16
C PHE A 116 8.53 6.66 -7.45
N GLY A 117 7.89 5.81 -6.63
CA GLY A 117 6.45 5.55 -6.69
C GLY A 117 5.95 5.06 -8.05
N HIS A 118 4.87 5.65 -8.56
CA HIS A 118 4.22 5.20 -9.80
C HIS A 118 5.15 5.24 -11.02
N VAL A 119 6.15 6.13 -11.02
CA VAL A 119 7.10 6.24 -12.13
C VAL A 119 7.99 5.01 -12.21
N GLY A 120 8.52 4.55 -11.08
CA GLY A 120 9.33 3.33 -11.04
C GLY A 120 8.52 2.10 -11.43
N GLU A 121 7.25 2.05 -11.01
CA GLU A 121 6.33 0.98 -11.39
C GLU A 121 6.01 0.99 -12.89
N GLU A 122 5.69 2.15 -13.48
CA GLU A 122 5.48 2.31 -14.92
C GLU A 122 6.68 1.78 -15.73
N VAL A 123 7.89 2.18 -15.34
CA VAL A 123 9.12 1.77 -16.03
C VAL A 123 9.36 0.27 -15.89
N LEU A 124 9.32 -0.28 -14.67
CA LEU A 124 9.51 -1.73 -14.50
C LEU A 124 8.43 -2.53 -15.23
N ASN A 125 7.18 -2.07 -15.24
CA ASN A 125 6.10 -2.74 -15.97
C ASN A 125 6.33 -2.74 -17.49
N SER A 126 6.98 -1.70 -18.03
CA SER A 126 7.33 -1.63 -19.45
C SER A 126 8.58 -2.46 -19.82
N LEU A 127 9.55 -2.57 -18.91
CA LEU A 127 10.83 -3.25 -19.17
C LEU A 127 10.77 -4.74 -18.88
N TYR A 128 10.03 -5.14 -17.84
CA TYR A 128 9.96 -6.51 -17.41
C TYR A 128 8.90 -7.28 -18.19
N ARG A 129 9.31 -8.37 -18.85
CA ARG A 129 8.45 -9.11 -19.78
C ARG A 129 7.12 -9.61 -19.17
N GLU A 130 7.10 -9.98 -17.90
CA GLU A 130 5.88 -10.46 -17.21
C GLU A 130 4.99 -9.30 -16.70
N GLY A 131 5.44 -8.06 -16.83
CA GLY A 131 4.83 -6.90 -16.22
C GLY A 131 5.17 -6.77 -14.73
N PHE A 132 4.89 -5.59 -14.18
CA PHE A 132 5.13 -5.27 -12.78
C PHE A 132 3.91 -4.57 -12.18
N ARG A 133 3.51 -5.01 -10.99
CA ARG A 133 2.48 -4.37 -10.19
C ARG A 133 2.87 -4.37 -8.73
N HIS A 134 2.76 -3.20 -8.08
CA HIS A 134 3.19 -3.01 -6.71
C HIS A 134 2.50 -3.96 -5.71
N ASN A 135 1.21 -4.25 -5.89
CA ASN A 135 0.43 -5.15 -5.03
C ASN A 135 0.89 -6.61 -5.12
N GLU A 136 1.19 -7.09 -6.34
CA GLU A 136 1.77 -8.42 -6.56
C GLU A 136 3.18 -8.49 -5.96
N GLN A 137 3.94 -7.39 -6.08
CA GLN A 137 5.25 -7.27 -5.45
C GLN A 137 5.16 -7.22 -3.92
N SER A 138 4.16 -6.56 -3.32
CA SER A 138 3.93 -6.55 -1.87
C SER A 138 3.66 -7.96 -1.36
N LEU A 139 2.83 -8.73 -2.07
CA LEU A 139 2.60 -10.14 -1.75
C LEU A 139 3.90 -10.95 -1.83
N ARG A 140 4.70 -10.72 -2.89
CA ARG A 140 5.99 -11.38 -3.07
C ARG A 140 6.99 -11.03 -1.96
N VAL A 141 7.01 -9.78 -1.49
CA VAL A 141 7.83 -9.33 -0.35
C VAL A 141 7.51 -10.16 0.90
N VAL A 142 6.23 -10.30 1.23
CA VAL A 142 5.80 -11.00 2.45
C VAL A 142 5.87 -12.52 2.33
N ASP A 143 5.83 -13.09 1.12
CA ASP A 143 5.89 -14.54 0.91
C ASP A 143 7.30 -15.07 0.69
N LEU A 144 8.16 -14.28 0.03
CA LEU A 144 9.43 -14.77 -0.49
C LEU A 144 10.62 -13.86 -0.18
N LEU A 145 10.51 -12.54 -0.26
CA LEU A 145 11.73 -11.69 -0.22
C LEU A 145 12.27 -11.49 1.21
N GLU A 146 11.37 -11.24 2.16
CA GLU A 146 11.77 -10.96 3.53
C GLU A 146 12.41 -12.17 4.22
N LYS A 147 13.16 -11.89 5.30
CA LYS A 147 13.84 -12.93 6.12
C LYS A 147 14.78 -13.84 5.32
N ASP A 148 15.52 -13.22 4.39
CA ASP A 148 16.55 -13.85 3.56
C ASP A 148 15.98 -14.99 2.69
N GLY A 149 14.89 -14.69 1.96
CA GLY A 149 14.25 -15.66 1.06
C GLY A 149 13.15 -16.52 1.70
N ARG A 150 12.81 -16.31 2.97
CA ARG A 150 11.88 -17.18 3.71
C ARG A 150 10.44 -16.66 3.76
N GLY A 151 10.26 -15.37 3.52
CA GLY A 151 9.01 -14.64 3.75
C GLY A 151 8.72 -14.40 5.23
N LEU A 152 7.65 -13.65 5.47
CA LEU A 152 7.06 -13.40 6.78
C LEU A 152 6.06 -14.49 7.19
N ASN A 153 5.64 -15.35 6.25
CA ASN A 153 4.66 -16.42 6.48
C ASN A 153 3.36 -15.90 7.11
N LEU A 154 2.75 -14.88 6.50
CA LEU A 154 1.52 -14.24 6.97
C LEU A 154 0.29 -15.16 6.77
N THR A 155 -0.82 -14.84 7.43
CA THR A 155 -2.09 -15.55 7.22
C THR A 155 -2.65 -15.25 5.83
N TRP A 156 -3.51 -16.15 5.35
CA TRP A 156 -4.16 -15.99 4.05
C TRP A 156 -4.93 -14.67 3.95
N GLU A 157 -5.62 -14.25 5.01
CA GLU A 157 -6.47 -13.05 5.00
C GLU A 157 -5.66 -11.76 4.81
N VAL A 158 -4.51 -11.66 5.49
CA VAL A 158 -3.61 -10.52 5.33
C VAL A 158 -3.02 -10.49 3.93
N ARG A 159 -2.58 -11.65 3.40
CA ARG A 159 -2.04 -11.78 2.04
C ARG A 159 -3.07 -11.42 0.97
N ASP A 160 -4.30 -11.88 1.13
CA ASP A 160 -5.41 -11.58 0.23
C ASP A 160 -5.76 -10.08 0.23
N GLY A 161 -5.81 -9.45 1.40
CA GLY A 161 -5.99 -8.01 1.50
C GLY A 161 -4.86 -7.21 0.85
N ILE A 162 -3.60 -7.60 1.08
CA ILE A 162 -2.42 -6.99 0.45
C ILE A 162 -2.48 -7.13 -1.08
N LEU A 163 -2.92 -8.27 -1.62
CA LEU A 163 -2.99 -8.44 -3.07
C LEU A 163 -4.13 -7.63 -3.70
N ASN A 164 -5.30 -7.59 -3.06
CA ASN A 164 -6.54 -7.08 -3.67
C ASN A 164 -6.87 -5.62 -3.32
N HIS A 165 -5.97 -4.91 -2.62
CA HIS A 165 -6.15 -3.48 -2.31
C HIS A 165 -6.06 -2.59 -3.56
N ALA A 166 -5.24 -2.97 -4.55
CA ALA A 166 -4.97 -2.12 -5.70
C ALA A 166 -6.21 -1.90 -6.59
N LYS A 167 -6.20 -0.76 -7.30
CA LYS A 167 -7.27 -0.34 -8.20
C LYS A 167 -6.98 -0.83 -9.61
N THR A 168 -7.97 -1.39 -10.31
CA THR A 168 -7.86 -1.72 -11.74
C THR A 168 -8.62 -0.73 -12.65
N GLY A 169 -9.06 0.44 -12.14
CA GLY A 169 -9.85 1.40 -12.92
C GLY A 169 -9.74 2.89 -12.50
N ALA A 170 -10.29 3.76 -13.37
CA ALA A 170 -10.26 5.23 -13.25
C ALA A 170 -11.27 5.81 -12.25
N ASP A 171 -12.39 5.13 -12.01
CA ASP A 171 -13.40 5.51 -11.02
C ASP A 171 -13.29 4.66 -9.75
N ILE A 172 -13.60 5.27 -8.61
CA ILE A 172 -13.75 4.60 -7.32
C ILE A 172 -14.98 3.69 -7.41
N LEU A 173 -14.84 2.43 -7.00
CA LEU A 173 -15.87 1.38 -7.05
C LEU A 173 -16.39 1.04 -8.47
N GLY A 174 -15.59 1.24 -9.53
CA GLY A 174 -15.95 0.88 -10.91
C GLY A 174 -15.96 -0.63 -11.22
N GLU A 175 -16.30 -1.02 -12.44
CA GLU A 175 -16.40 -2.45 -12.86
C GLU A 175 -15.11 -3.26 -12.61
N ASN A 176 -13.95 -2.61 -12.75
CA ASN A 176 -12.64 -3.15 -12.42
C ASN A 176 -12.22 -2.75 -10.99
N TRP A 177 -13.14 -2.81 -10.03
CA TRP A 177 -12.76 -2.58 -8.64
C TRP A 177 -11.92 -3.75 -8.14
N GLY A 178 -12.32 -4.99 -8.40
CA GLY A 178 -11.74 -6.18 -7.77
C GLY A 178 -12.21 -6.32 -6.32
N ARG A 179 -12.38 -7.56 -5.85
CA ARG A 179 -12.95 -7.84 -4.51
C ARG A 179 -11.94 -8.53 -3.61
N ALA A 180 -11.75 -7.99 -2.41
CA ALA A 180 -11.06 -8.66 -1.34
C ALA A 180 -11.93 -9.79 -0.77
N GLY A 181 -11.28 -10.83 -0.25
CA GLY A 181 -11.93 -11.97 0.38
C GLY A 181 -12.68 -11.61 1.66
N THR A 182 -12.30 -10.51 2.33
CA THR A 182 -12.79 -10.08 3.64
C THR A 182 -13.36 -8.67 3.61
N LEU A 183 -14.27 -8.32 4.53
CA LEU A 183 -14.77 -6.95 4.64
C LEU A 183 -13.67 -6.00 5.12
N GLU A 184 -12.76 -6.48 5.97
CA GLU A 184 -11.59 -5.74 6.42
C GLU A 184 -10.66 -5.37 5.25
N GLY A 185 -10.50 -6.25 4.26
CA GLY A 185 -9.76 -5.95 3.04
C GLY A 185 -10.43 -4.87 2.18
N GLU A 186 -11.77 -4.90 2.05
CA GLU A 186 -12.53 -3.83 1.38
C GLU A 186 -12.42 -2.50 2.13
N VAL A 187 -12.45 -2.52 3.47
CA VAL A 187 -12.22 -1.33 4.30
C VAL A 187 -10.84 -0.75 4.04
N CYS A 188 -9.79 -1.57 3.97
CA CYS A 188 -8.43 -1.09 3.69
C CYS A 188 -8.33 -0.41 2.32
N LYS A 189 -9.03 -0.94 1.32
CA LYS A 189 -9.06 -0.38 -0.02
C LYS A 189 -9.74 0.98 -0.10
N ILE A 190 -10.83 1.16 0.64
CA ILE A 190 -11.48 2.47 0.76
C ILE A 190 -10.61 3.43 1.58
N ALA A 191 -10.00 2.96 2.67
CA ALA A 191 -9.11 3.76 3.49
C ALA A 191 -7.91 4.29 2.69
N ASP A 192 -7.32 3.46 1.82
CA ASP A 192 -6.26 3.87 0.90
C ASP A 192 -6.69 5.06 0.04
N ILE A 193 -7.91 5.01 -0.52
CA ILE A 193 -8.45 6.09 -1.35
C ILE A 193 -8.68 7.37 -0.58
N ILE A 194 -9.23 7.26 0.63
CA ILE A 194 -9.48 8.42 1.47
C ILE A 194 -8.15 9.09 1.83
N ALA A 195 -7.14 8.31 2.24
CA ALA A 195 -5.81 8.83 2.54
C ALA A 195 -5.21 9.52 1.30
N TYR A 196 -5.18 8.79 0.17
CA TYR A 196 -4.67 9.24 -1.13
C TYR A 196 -5.22 10.60 -1.57
N ILE A 197 -6.54 10.75 -1.63
CA ILE A 197 -7.16 12.02 -2.05
C ILE A 197 -6.71 13.17 -1.14
N ASN A 198 -6.63 12.94 0.16
CA ASN A 198 -6.39 13.99 1.12
C ASN A 198 -4.94 14.43 1.23
N HIS A 199 -4.00 13.48 1.23
CA HIS A 199 -2.59 13.84 1.30
C HIS A 199 -2.07 14.38 -0.04
N ASP A 200 -2.58 13.92 -1.18
CA ASP A 200 -2.16 14.44 -2.49
C ASP A 200 -2.62 15.86 -2.72
N ILE A 201 -3.83 16.22 -2.28
CA ILE A 201 -4.26 17.63 -2.22
C ILE A 201 -3.28 18.43 -1.36
N GLY A 202 -2.95 17.92 -0.16
CA GLY A 202 -2.05 18.60 0.76
C GLY A 202 -0.64 18.82 0.20
N ASP A 203 -0.07 17.80 -0.44
CA ASP A 203 1.25 17.87 -1.05
C ASP A 203 1.25 18.76 -2.31
N ALA A 204 0.21 18.70 -3.14
CA ALA A 204 0.09 19.55 -4.31
C ALA A 204 -0.06 21.04 -3.95
N VAL A 205 -0.79 21.36 -2.88
CA VAL A 205 -0.87 22.72 -2.32
C VAL A 205 0.49 23.16 -1.77
N ARG A 206 1.19 22.29 -1.02
CA ARG A 206 2.55 22.59 -0.51
C ARG A 206 3.56 22.82 -1.62
N ALA A 207 3.47 22.07 -2.71
CA ALA A 207 4.31 22.21 -3.89
C ALA A 207 3.95 23.45 -4.74
N GLY A 208 2.85 24.15 -4.44
CA GLY A 208 2.37 25.30 -5.21
C GLY A 208 1.83 24.93 -6.59
N ILE A 209 1.47 23.67 -6.82
CA ILE A 209 0.91 23.17 -8.09
C ILE A 209 -0.55 23.56 -8.22
N ILE A 210 -1.27 23.53 -7.09
CA ILE A 210 -2.66 23.98 -6.97
C ILE A 210 -2.81 24.86 -5.73
N LEU A 211 -3.84 25.70 -5.71
CA LEU A 211 -4.32 26.40 -4.52
C LEU A 211 -5.52 25.64 -3.92
N GLU A 212 -5.81 25.86 -2.64
CA GLU A 212 -7.02 25.27 -2.02
C GLU A 212 -8.31 25.71 -2.74
N ASP A 213 -8.31 26.93 -3.27
CA ASP A 213 -9.44 27.49 -4.04
C ASP A 213 -9.57 26.91 -5.46
N ASP A 214 -8.55 26.17 -5.96
CA ASP A 214 -8.64 25.50 -7.26
C ASP A 214 -9.47 24.20 -7.20
N LEU A 215 -9.74 23.71 -5.98
CA LEU A 215 -10.52 22.49 -5.79
C LEU A 215 -11.95 22.64 -6.35
N PRO A 216 -12.49 21.63 -7.07
CA PRO A 216 -13.83 21.69 -7.64
C PRO A 216 -14.89 22.03 -6.60
N ALA A 217 -15.61 23.14 -6.80
CA ALA A 217 -16.58 23.66 -5.85
C ALA A 217 -17.69 22.65 -5.52
N GLU A 218 -18.12 21.86 -6.50
CA GLU A 218 -19.09 20.78 -6.35
C GLU A 218 -18.62 19.67 -5.39
N ALA A 219 -17.34 19.29 -5.43
CA ALA A 219 -16.80 18.30 -4.52
C ALA A 219 -16.55 18.89 -3.13
N VAL A 220 -16.04 20.13 -3.06
CA VAL A 220 -15.83 20.86 -1.81
C VAL A 220 -17.15 21.07 -1.05
N ALA A 221 -18.26 21.34 -1.76
CA ALA A 221 -19.57 21.51 -1.15
C ALA A 221 -20.11 20.22 -0.50
N VAL A 222 -19.64 19.05 -0.95
CA VAL A 222 -20.02 17.75 -0.39
C VAL A 222 -19.05 17.29 0.69
N LEU A 223 -17.75 17.34 0.40
CA LEU A 223 -16.71 16.72 1.23
C LEU A 223 -16.13 17.68 2.28
N GLY A 224 -16.19 18.99 2.04
CA GLY A 224 -15.58 20.00 2.91
C GLY A 224 -14.29 20.60 2.36
N ARG A 225 -13.87 21.71 2.98
CA ARG A 225 -12.76 22.55 2.51
C ARG A 225 -11.43 22.16 3.12
N SER A 226 -11.42 21.85 4.40
CA SER A 226 -10.20 21.44 5.10
C SER A 226 -9.94 19.94 4.96
N HIS A 227 -8.68 19.55 5.15
CA HIS A 227 -8.27 18.15 5.22
C HIS A 227 -9.09 17.35 6.25
N SER A 228 -9.30 17.91 7.46
CA SER A 228 -10.06 17.25 8.52
C SER A 228 -11.55 17.10 8.18
N GLU A 229 -12.19 18.11 7.57
CA GLU A 229 -13.60 18.00 7.15
C GLU A 229 -13.79 16.93 6.07
N ARG A 230 -12.88 16.86 5.08
CA ARG A 230 -12.92 15.84 4.03
C ARG A 230 -12.78 14.44 4.58
N ILE A 231 -11.77 14.19 5.42
CA ILE A 231 -11.59 12.87 6.05
C ILE A 231 -12.83 12.52 6.87
N ASN A 232 -13.32 13.43 7.72
CA ASN A 232 -14.49 13.17 8.55
C ASN A 232 -15.71 12.81 7.70
N THR A 233 -16.00 13.60 6.65
CA THR A 233 -17.15 13.35 5.76
C THR A 233 -17.03 12.01 5.05
N LEU A 234 -15.88 11.69 4.47
CA LEU A 234 -15.64 10.43 3.77
C LEU A 234 -15.76 9.23 4.71
N VAL A 235 -15.15 9.30 5.91
CA VAL A 235 -15.17 8.21 6.88
C VAL A 235 -16.58 8.00 7.44
N SER A 236 -17.28 9.08 7.82
CA SER A 236 -18.66 8.99 8.31
C SER A 236 -19.60 8.40 7.24
N ASP A 237 -19.51 8.86 5.99
CA ASP A 237 -20.34 8.33 4.91
C ASP A 237 -20.08 6.85 4.65
N VAL A 238 -18.81 6.41 4.67
CA VAL A 238 -18.48 4.99 4.51
C VAL A 238 -19.09 4.15 5.63
N ILE A 239 -19.04 4.62 6.88
CA ILE A 239 -19.63 3.92 8.02
C ILE A 239 -21.15 3.86 7.87
N ASP A 240 -21.81 4.98 7.57
CA ASP A 240 -23.26 5.05 7.45
C ASP A 240 -23.78 4.21 6.28
N PHE A 241 -23.14 4.30 5.12
CA PHE A 241 -23.49 3.50 3.94
C PHE A 241 -23.29 2.00 4.20
N SER A 242 -22.24 1.64 4.94
CA SER A 242 -21.84 0.26 5.18
C SER A 242 -22.42 -0.30 6.50
N TRP A 243 -23.40 0.37 7.14
CA TRP A 243 -23.88 0.00 8.48
C TRP A 243 -24.38 -1.45 8.58
N ALA A 244 -24.91 -2.02 7.50
CA ALA A 244 -25.30 -3.43 7.45
C ALA A 244 -24.14 -4.40 7.78
N ALA A 245 -22.88 -3.98 7.61
CA ALA A 245 -21.69 -4.73 8.00
C ALA A 245 -21.58 -4.98 9.50
N THR A 246 -22.29 -4.24 10.36
CA THR A 246 -22.36 -4.53 11.81
C THR A 246 -23.09 -5.83 12.12
N GLY A 247 -23.95 -6.29 11.20
CA GLY A 247 -24.85 -7.43 11.40
C GLY A 247 -26.17 -7.09 12.07
N GLU A 248 -26.42 -5.83 12.44
CA GLU A 248 -27.66 -5.41 13.10
C GLU A 248 -28.89 -5.49 12.19
N ALA A 249 -28.71 -5.22 10.89
CA ALA A 249 -29.81 -5.19 9.92
C ALA A 249 -30.25 -6.59 9.44
N GLY A 250 -29.40 -7.61 9.61
CA GLY A 250 -29.58 -8.95 9.01
C GLY A 250 -29.55 -8.96 7.47
N GLY A 251 -29.32 -10.13 6.86
CA GLY A 251 -29.42 -10.31 5.41
C GLY A 251 -28.15 -10.84 4.72
N GLU A 252 -28.05 -10.60 3.41
CA GLU A 252 -26.92 -11.02 2.58
C GLU A 252 -25.60 -10.34 2.98
N ARG A 253 -24.47 -10.82 2.45
CA ARG A 253 -23.16 -10.23 2.73
C ARG A 253 -23.15 -8.74 2.32
N PRO A 254 -22.92 -7.80 3.26
CA PRO A 254 -22.97 -6.38 2.96
C PRO A 254 -21.77 -5.95 2.14
N ALA A 255 -21.95 -4.87 1.38
CA ALA A 255 -20.86 -4.18 0.69
C ALA A 255 -20.28 -3.08 1.59
N ILE A 256 -18.97 -2.86 1.48
CA ILE A 256 -18.33 -1.66 2.01
C ILE A 256 -18.26 -0.67 0.85
N GLY A 257 -18.73 0.57 1.06
CA GLY A 257 -18.80 1.57 -0.01
C GLY A 257 -19.09 2.97 0.51
N MET A 258 -19.38 3.87 -0.42
CA MET A 258 -19.80 5.25 -0.16
C MET A 258 -21.21 5.45 -0.73
N SER A 259 -21.94 6.43 -0.20
CA SER A 259 -23.20 6.86 -0.82
C SER A 259 -22.94 7.42 -2.22
N PRO A 260 -23.90 7.35 -3.16
CA PRO A 260 -23.71 7.83 -4.53
C PRO A 260 -23.26 9.31 -4.60
N ARG A 261 -23.75 10.14 -3.68
CA ARG A 261 -23.40 11.57 -3.61
C ARG A 261 -21.94 11.78 -3.22
N VAL A 262 -21.47 11.06 -2.19
CA VAL A 262 -20.09 11.18 -1.70
C VAL A 262 -19.11 10.51 -2.65
N LEU A 263 -19.50 9.38 -3.24
CA LEU A 263 -18.72 8.69 -4.26
C LEU A 263 -18.45 9.58 -5.47
N GLU A 264 -19.47 10.27 -5.97
CA GLU A 264 -19.30 11.18 -7.10
C GLU A 264 -18.36 12.34 -6.76
N ALA A 265 -18.52 12.95 -5.57
CA ALA A 265 -17.64 14.02 -5.11
C ALA A 265 -16.17 13.54 -4.96
N ALA A 266 -15.95 12.33 -4.46
CA ALA A 266 -14.62 11.72 -4.36
C ALA A 266 -14.00 11.46 -5.74
N ASN A 267 -14.81 10.98 -6.70
CA ASN A 267 -14.39 10.79 -8.08
C ASN A 267 -14.04 12.12 -8.77
N ILE A 268 -14.79 13.19 -8.51
CA ILE A 268 -14.48 14.53 -9.01
C ILE A 268 -13.12 15.01 -8.52
N LEU A 269 -12.84 14.91 -7.21
CA LEU A 269 -11.51 15.27 -6.67
C LEU A 269 -10.40 14.41 -7.27
N ARG A 270 -10.63 13.11 -7.41
CA ARG A 270 -9.64 12.19 -7.99
C ARG A 270 -9.32 12.56 -9.44
N ARG A 271 -10.34 12.83 -10.27
CA ARG A 271 -10.15 13.25 -11.67
C ARG A 271 -9.41 14.58 -11.75
N PHE A 272 -9.75 15.54 -10.88
CA PHE A 272 -9.07 16.83 -10.79
C PHE A 272 -7.58 16.66 -10.44
N LEU A 273 -7.25 15.88 -9.40
CA LEU A 273 -5.87 15.59 -9.02
C LEU A 273 -5.11 14.93 -10.17
N PHE A 274 -5.77 14.02 -10.90
CA PHE A 274 -5.15 13.37 -12.05
C PHE A 274 -4.78 14.36 -13.15
N GLU A 275 -5.69 15.27 -13.47
CA GLU A 275 -5.48 16.27 -14.50
C GLU A 275 -4.46 17.35 -14.11
N LYS A 276 -4.46 17.80 -12.85
CA LYS A 276 -3.66 18.95 -12.41
C LYS A 276 -2.34 18.61 -11.74
N VAL A 277 -2.24 17.47 -11.08
CA VAL A 277 -1.08 17.12 -10.25
C VAL A 277 -0.20 16.08 -10.94
N TYR A 278 -0.74 14.92 -11.35
CA TYR A 278 0.10 13.88 -11.95
C TYR A 278 0.61 14.23 -13.34
N THR A 279 -0.07 15.13 -14.07
CA THR A 279 0.41 15.64 -15.36
C THR A 279 1.65 16.51 -15.19
N VAL A 280 1.69 17.39 -14.19
CA VAL A 280 2.84 18.27 -13.91
C VAL A 280 4.02 17.47 -13.35
N ALA A 281 3.75 16.47 -12.50
CA ALA A 281 4.78 15.58 -11.99
C ALA A 281 5.46 14.71 -13.09
N ARG A 282 4.93 14.66 -14.32
CA ARG A 282 5.56 13.90 -15.42
C ARG A 282 6.88 14.49 -15.89
N ASP A 283 7.06 15.82 -15.82
CA ASP A 283 8.28 16.47 -16.31
C ASP A 283 9.46 16.24 -15.35
N GLU A 284 9.21 16.26 -14.03
CA GLU A 284 10.20 15.85 -13.01
C GLU A 284 10.48 14.34 -13.02
N ALA A 285 9.54 13.55 -13.57
CA ALA A 285 9.64 12.10 -13.61
C ALA A 285 10.62 11.54 -14.64
N GLU A 286 11.03 12.31 -15.66
CA GLU A 286 11.95 11.78 -16.68
C GLU A 286 13.29 11.33 -16.08
N HIS A 287 13.86 12.10 -15.15
CA HIS A 287 15.09 11.69 -14.49
C HIS A 287 14.92 10.39 -13.69
N ALA A 288 13.82 10.25 -12.95
CA ALA A 288 13.52 9.00 -12.24
C ALA A 288 13.32 7.82 -13.21
N ARG A 289 12.71 8.05 -14.37
CA ARG A 289 12.57 7.01 -15.42
C ARG A 289 13.94 6.57 -15.94
N GLU A 290 14.83 7.51 -16.23
CA GLU A 290 16.19 7.24 -16.69
C GLU A 290 16.99 6.44 -15.65
N VAL A 291 16.90 6.82 -14.37
CA VAL A 291 17.56 6.11 -13.27
C VAL A 291 17.10 4.66 -13.21
N VAL A 292 15.78 4.40 -13.23
CA VAL A 292 15.26 3.02 -13.16
C VAL A 292 15.64 2.21 -14.41
N ARG A 293 15.59 2.80 -15.61
CA ARG A 293 16.03 2.15 -16.86
C ARG A 293 17.51 1.79 -16.81
N LEU A 294 18.36 2.73 -16.38
CA LEU A 294 19.81 2.52 -16.27
C LEU A 294 20.12 1.37 -15.31
N LEU A 295 19.52 1.39 -14.12
CA LEU A 295 19.71 0.33 -13.12
C LEU A 295 19.24 -1.02 -13.65
N TYR A 296 18.09 -1.07 -14.32
CA TYR A 296 17.56 -2.29 -14.91
C TYR A 296 18.54 -2.89 -15.92
N HIS A 297 18.92 -2.14 -16.95
CA HIS A 297 19.82 -2.65 -17.98
C HIS A 297 21.19 -3.05 -17.42
N HIS A 298 21.76 -2.22 -16.54
CA HIS A 298 23.04 -2.52 -15.91
C HIS A 298 23.00 -3.83 -15.09
N LEU A 299 21.96 -4.02 -14.28
CA LEU A 299 21.85 -5.20 -13.42
C LEU A 299 21.47 -6.47 -14.19
N ILE A 300 20.82 -6.34 -15.35
CA ILE A 300 20.60 -7.46 -16.27
C ILE A 300 21.91 -7.94 -16.89
N GLU A 301 22.77 -7.01 -17.32
CA GLU A 301 24.09 -7.32 -17.88
C GLU A 301 25.08 -7.83 -16.82
N HIS A 302 24.96 -7.32 -15.58
CA HIS A 302 25.83 -7.63 -14.46
C HIS A 302 25.12 -8.34 -13.30
N GLY A 303 24.37 -9.41 -13.62
CA GLY A 303 23.61 -10.16 -12.63
C GLY A 303 24.45 -10.71 -11.47
N GLU A 304 25.76 -10.88 -11.65
CA GLU A 304 26.72 -11.27 -10.61
C GLU A 304 26.89 -10.22 -9.49
N LYS A 305 26.54 -8.96 -9.76
CA LYS A 305 26.62 -7.86 -8.77
C LYS A 305 25.40 -7.81 -7.84
N LEU A 306 24.37 -8.63 -8.08
CA LEU A 306 23.20 -8.70 -7.20
C LEU A 306 23.60 -9.20 -5.80
N PRO A 307 23.04 -8.63 -4.73
CA PRO A 307 23.30 -9.13 -3.39
C PRO A 307 22.95 -10.60 -3.24
N GLU A 308 23.69 -11.28 -2.36
CA GLU A 308 23.59 -12.73 -2.18
C GLU A 308 22.16 -13.21 -1.81
N GLU A 309 21.39 -12.38 -1.10
CA GLU A 309 19.99 -12.66 -0.75
C GLU A 309 19.07 -12.81 -1.98
N TYR A 310 19.41 -12.18 -3.11
CA TYR A 310 18.68 -12.32 -4.38
C TYR A 310 19.29 -13.40 -5.27
N SER A 311 20.62 -13.54 -5.28
CA SER A 311 21.32 -14.46 -6.19
C SER A 311 21.01 -15.92 -5.91
N ARG A 312 20.87 -16.32 -4.63
CA ARG A 312 20.61 -17.70 -4.18
C ARG A 312 19.22 -18.25 -4.51
N ARG A 313 18.31 -17.43 -5.05
CA ARG A 313 16.92 -17.81 -5.32
C ARG A 313 16.77 -18.52 -6.66
N ASP A 314 15.83 -19.44 -6.75
CA ASP A 314 15.49 -20.14 -8.00
C ASP A 314 14.49 -19.30 -8.82
N ASP A 315 14.93 -18.12 -9.23
CA ASP A 315 14.17 -17.17 -10.04
C ASP A 315 15.02 -16.78 -11.28
N SER A 316 14.35 -16.31 -12.34
CA SER A 316 15.05 -15.73 -13.49
C SER A 316 15.91 -14.53 -13.06
N VAL A 317 17.00 -14.28 -13.78
CA VAL A 317 17.86 -13.10 -13.53
C VAL A 317 17.02 -11.83 -13.60
N GLU A 318 16.15 -11.72 -14.59
CA GLU A 318 15.24 -10.59 -14.78
C GLU A 318 14.36 -10.34 -13.55
N ARG A 319 13.74 -11.40 -12.99
CA ARG A 319 12.93 -11.28 -11.78
C ARG A 319 13.76 -10.87 -10.55
N LYS A 320 14.99 -11.37 -10.41
CA LYS A 320 15.89 -10.98 -9.32
C LYS A 320 16.27 -9.50 -9.40
N VAL A 321 16.53 -9.00 -10.61
CA VAL A 321 16.81 -7.58 -10.87
C VAL A 321 15.60 -6.72 -10.50
N VAL A 322 14.40 -7.11 -10.95
CA VAL A 322 13.14 -6.42 -10.60
C VAL A 322 12.92 -6.39 -9.09
N ASP A 323 13.08 -7.53 -8.41
CA ASP A 323 12.94 -7.64 -6.96
C ASP A 323 13.94 -6.74 -6.21
N TYR A 324 15.15 -6.63 -6.75
CA TYR A 324 16.20 -5.80 -6.16
C TYR A 324 15.92 -4.31 -6.34
N ILE A 325 15.60 -3.87 -7.56
CA ILE A 325 15.27 -2.48 -7.86
C ILE A 325 14.03 -2.03 -7.09
N ALA A 326 12.95 -2.81 -7.11
CA ALA A 326 11.75 -2.50 -6.34
C ALA A 326 12.04 -2.41 -4.83
N GLY A 327 13.01 -3.19 -4.35
CA GLY A 327 13.46 -3.17 -2.97
C GLY A 327 14.30 -1.95 -2.55
N MET A 328 14.76 -1.12 -3.49
CA MET A 328 15.60 0.06 -3.19
C MET A 328 14.79 1.22 -2.59
N THR A 329 15.46 2.09 -1.84
CA THR A 329 14.94 3.42 -1.48
C THR A 329 15.34 4.43 -2.55
N ASP A 330 14.67 5.58 -2.61
CA ASP A 330 14.89 6.58 -3.67
C ASP A 330 16.36 7.04 -3.70
N ASN A 331 16.90 7.47 -2.55
CA ASN A 331 18.29 7.91 -2.42
C ASN A 331 19.31 6.79 -2.72
N TYR A 332 18.96 5.53 -2.42
CA TYR A 332 19.84 4.40 -2.73
C TYR A 332 19.90 4.16 -4.24
N ALA A 333 18.76 4.21 -4.91
CA ALA A 333 18.67 4.07 -6.36
C ALA A 333 19.44 5.19 -7.07
N LEU A 334 19.27 6.44 -6.66
CA LEU A 334 20.01 7.59 -7.20
C LEU A 334 21.52 7.41 -7.08
N ARG A 335 22.02 7.10 -5.88
CA ARG A 335 23.45 6.89 -5.63
C ARG A 335 24.01 5.74 -6.47
N MET A 336 23.28 4.64 -6.57
CA MET A 336 23.72 3.50 -7.38
C MET A 336 23.79 3.87 -8.86
N ALA A 337 22.82 4.63 -9.37
CA ALA A 337 22.84 5.10 -10.75
C ALA A 337 24.06 5.99 -11.02
N GLU A 338 24.41 6.91 -10.11
CA GLU A 338 25.63 7.72 -10.21
C GLU A 338 26.91 6.87 -10.26
N GLU A 339 27.00 5.82 -9.42
CA GLU A 339 28.15 4.89 -9.40
C GLU A 339 28.27 4.12 -10.72
N VAL A 340 27.14 3.66 -11.27
CA VAL A 340 27.09 2.98 -12.58
C VAL A 340 27.58 3.92 -13.69
N THR A 341 27.06 5.15 -13.75
CA THR A 341 27.47 6.12 -14.79
C THR A 341 28.97 6.42 -14.74
N ARG A 342 29.54 6.64 -13.54
CA ARG A 342 30.98 6.89 -13.36
C ARG A 342 31.86 5.69 -13.71
N GLY A 343 31.38 4.47 -13.45
CA GLY A 343 32.07 3.24 -13.79
C GLY A 343 32.14 3.02 -15.30
N SER A 344 31.03 3.26 -16.01
CA SER A 344 30.98 3.16 -17.47
C SER A 344 31.88 4.17 -18.19
N GLU A 345 32.04 5.37 -17.64
CA GLU A 345 32.99 6.36 -18.18
C GLU A 345 34.44 5.88 -18.05
N HIS A 346 34.83 5.30 -16.92
CA HIS A 346 36.19 4.77 -16.73
C HIS A 346 36.54 3.59 -17.63
N GLU A 347 35.56 2.76 -18.00
CA GLU A 347 35.76 1.65 -18.96
C GLU A 347 35.86 2.12 -20.42
N ARG A 348 35.25 3.26 -20.78
CA ARG A 348 35.36 3.83 -22.15
C ARG A 348 36.69 4.50 -22.45
N TYR A 349 37.47 4.85 -21.43
CA TYR A 349 38.79 5.49 -21.56
C TYR A 349 39.97 4.52 -21.33
N ARG A 350 39.70 3.21 -21.23
CA ARG A 350 40.69 2.13 -21.28
C ARG A 350 40.58 1.38 -22.59
#